data_AF-A0A196QTC3-F1
#
_entry.id   AF-A0A196QTC3-F1
#
_cell.length_a   1.000
_cell.length_b   1.000
_cell.length_c   1.000
_cell.angle_alpha   90.00
_cell.angle_beta   90.00
_cell.angle_gamma   90.00
#
_symmetry.space_group_name_H-M   'P 1'
#
loop_
_entity.id
_entity.type
_entity.pdbx_description
1 polymer ?
#
loop_
_entity_poly.entity_id
_entity_poly.type
_entity_poly.pdbx_seq_one_letter_code
_entity_poly.pdbx_strand_id
1 'polypeptide(L)'
;MIKSIALATLLILLVAFLGFQYYITSVPDLAEPISVEETRFIERDNSLLVTLRGNNGRHFTLGLRGDIENEPEETALFFISNPDLVPYVYWPGLRSNDEKRVLELLEDLVEKEVQDGEISRIYEVLKNRN
;
A
#
# COMPACT_ATOMS: atom_id res chain seq x y z
N MET A 1 8.80 25.14 -36.19
CA MET A 1 7.49 25.03 -35.52
C MET A 1 7.14 23.61 -35.09
N ILE A 2 7.21 22.60 -35.97
CA ILE A 2 6.91 21.18 -35.64
C ILE A 2 7.70 20.65 -34.43
N LYS A 3 9.01 20.95 -34.34
CA LYS A 3 9.85 20.54 -33.19
C LYS A 3 9.35 21.07 -31.84
N SER A 4 8.77 22.28 -31.83
CA SER A 4 8.22 22.89 -30.62
C SER A 4 6.89 22.26 -30.22
N ILE A 5 6.07 21.85 -31.21
CA ILE A 5 4.82 21.12 -30.98
C ILE A 5 5.14 19.73 -30.44
N ALA A 6 6.09 19.01 -31.07
CA ALA A 6 6.53 17.70 -30.61
C ALA A 6 7.06 17.74 -29.15
N LEU A 7 7.85 18.77 -28.81
CA LEU A 7 8.33 18.95 -27.43
C LEU A 7 7.19 19.23 -26.46
N ALA A 8 6.25 20.12 -26.82
CA ALA A 8 5.10 20.42 -25.98
C ALA A 8 4.21 19.18 -25.76
N THR A 9 3.94 18.39 -26.81
CA THR A 9 3.20 17.13 -26.72
C THR A 9 3.92 16.12 -25.83
N LEU A 10 5.24 15.99 -25.97
CA LEU A 10 6.02 15.09 -25.12
C LEU A 10 5.96 15.49 -23.64
N LEU A 11 6.06 16.79 -23.35
CA LEU A 11 5.95 17.29 -21.97
C LEU A 11 4.55 17.03 -21.39
N ILE A 12 3.49 17.22 -22.17
CA ILE A 12 2.12 16.93 -21.72
C ILE A 12 1.95 15.44 -21.42
N LEU A 13 2.47 14.55 -22.29
CA LEU A 13 2.43 13.11 -22.07
C LEU A 13 3.23 12.71 -20.82
N LEU A 14 4.40 13.32 -20.61
CA LEU A 14 5.21 13.08 -19.43
C LEU A 14 4.46 13.46 -18.14
N VAL A 15 3.83 14.64 -18.12
CA VAL A 15 3.04 15.10 -16.96
C VAL A 15 1.83 14.18 -16.72
N ALA A 16 1.13 13.77 -17.78
CA ALA A 16 0.03 12.82 -17.67
C ALA A 16 0.49 11.47 -17.11
N PHE A 17 1.65 10.96 -17.55
CA PHE A 17 2.20 9.71 -17.06
C PHE A 17 2.64 9.81 -15.59
N LEU A 18 3.29 10.91 -15.20
CA LEU A 18 3.67 11.18 -13.82
C LEU A 18 2.44 11.28 -12.91
N GLY A 19 1.39 11.97 -13.35
CA GLY A 19 0.13 12.07 -12.62
C GLY A 19 -0.58 10.73 -12.49
N PHE A 20 -0.60 9.92 -13.55
CA PHE A 20 -1.17 8.58 -13.53
C PHE A 20 -0.41 7.64 -12.59
N GLN A 21 0.93 7.66 -12.67
CA GLN A 21 1.77 6.88 -11.76
C GLN A 21 1.50 7.28 -10.31
N TYR A 22 1.51 8.58 -10.00
CA TYR A 22 1.21 9.06 -8.66
C TYR A 22 -0.15 8.57 -8.16
N TYR A 23 -1.18 8.64 -9.01
CA TYR A 23 -2.54 8.21 -8.67
C TYR A 23 -2.63 6.71 -8.33
N ILE A 24 -1.90 5.85 -9.06
CA ILE A 24 -1.93 4.40 -8.80
C ILE A 24 -0.97 3.96 -7.69
N THR A 25 0.12 4.69 -7.43
CA THR A 25 1.13 4.28 -6.43
C THR A 25 1.00 5.00 -5.09
N SER A 26 0.25 6.10 -5.01
CA SER A 26 0.05 6.79 -3.73
C SER A 26 -0.69 5.88 -2.76
N VAL A 27 -0.23 5.89 -1.50
CA VAL A 27 -1.02 5.35 -0.39
C VAL A 27 -2.38 6.04 -0.43
N PRO A 28 -3.48 5.27 -0.59
CA PRO A 28 -4.78 5.87 -0.72
C PRO A 28 -5.22 6.48 0.60
N ASP A 29 -5.79 7.68 0.53
CA ASP A 29 -6.62 8.21 1.59
C ASP A 29 -7.90 7.37 1.65
N LEU A 30 -7.90 6.36 2.52
CA LEU A 30 -9.03 5.47 2.75
C LEU A 30 -10.06 6.23 3.58
N ALA A 31 -11.12 6.70 2.92
CA ALA A 31 -12.21 7.37 3.59
C ALA A 31 -12.91 6.40 4.57
N GLU A 32 -13.02 6.83 5.82
CA GLU A 32 -13.74 6.10 6.86
C GLU A 32 -15.22 5.86 6.50
N PRO A 33 -15.84 4.78 7.04
CA PRO A 33 -15.22 3.66 7.76
C PRO A 33 -14.39 2.74 6.85
N ILE A 34 -13.32 2.19 7.42
CA ILE A 34 -12.48 1.17 6.79
C ILE A 34 -12.81 -0.18 7.42
N SER A 35 -13.11 -1.19 6.61
CA SER A 35 -13.38 -2.56 7.05
C SER A 35 -12.34 -3.52 6.48
N VAL A 36 -11.98 -4.58 7.22
CA VAL A 36 -11.22 -5.69 6.65
C VAL A 36 -12.14 -6.55 5.82
N GLU A 37 -11.75 -6.79 4.57
CA GLU A 37 -12.51 -7.65 3.66
C GLU A 37 -11.92 -9.05 3.58
N GLU A 38 -10.59 -9.16 3.53
CA GLU A 38 -9.94 -10.46 3.41
C GLU A 38 -8.53 -10.44 4.01
N THR A 39 -8.23 -11.43 4.84
CA THR A 39 -6.88 -11.73 5.30
C THR A 39 -6.41 -13.05 4.72
N ARG A 40 -5.17 -13.06 4.19
CA ARG A 40 -4.52 -14.25 3.66
C ARG A 40 -3.13 -14.39 4.25
N PHE A 41 -2.93 -15.48 4.97
CA PHE A 41 -1.60 -15.93 5.36
C PHE A 41 -1.06 -16.93 4.34
N ILE A 42 0.15 -16.69 3.85
CA ILE A 42 0.86 -17.57 2.92
C ILE A 42 1.91 -18.33 3.72
N GLU A 43 1.55 -19.52 4.19
CA GLU A 43 2.40 -20.40 5.02
C GLU A 43 3.77 -20.72 4.40
N ARG A 44 3.85 -20.76 3.06
CA ARG A 44 5.09 -21.13 2.36
C ARG A 44 6.24 -20.14 2.60
N ASP A 45 5.90 -18.85 2.69
CA ASP A 45 6.86 -17.75 2.80
C ASP A 45 6.62 -16.93 4.07
N ASN A 46 5.82 -17.43 5.03
CA ASN A 46 5.37 -16.72 6.24
C ASN A 46 4.88 -15.29 5.97
N SER A 47 4.27 -15.08 4.80
CA SER A 47 3.87 -13.76 4.31
C SER A 47 2.42 -13.49 4.65
N LEU A 48 2.09 -12.24 5.00
CA LEU A 48 0.77 -11.85 5.45
C LEU A 48 0.19 -10.78 4.53
N LEU A 49 -1.05 -10.97 4.10
CA LEU A 49 -1.79 -10.04 3.26
C LEU A 49 -3.10 -9.67 3.94
N VAL A 50 -3.43 -8.39 3.94
CA VAL A 50 -4.69 -7.85 4.44
C VAL A 50 -5.29 -6.98 3.35
N THR A 51 -6.54 -7.24 2.97
CA THR A 51 -7.33 -6.40 2.08
C THR A 51 -8.30 -5.58 2.91
N LEU A 52 -8.10 -4.27 2.86
CA LEU A 52 -8.94 -3.23 3.45
C LEU A 52 -9.92 -2.72 2.41
N ARG A 53 -11.11 -2.36 2.87
CA ARG A 53 -12.16 -1.73 2.05
C ARG A 53 -12.62 -0.44 2.72
N GLY A 54 -12.50 0.67 2.00
CA GLY A 54 -13.06 1.96 2.41
C GLY A 54 -14.55 2.08 2.09
N ASN A 55 -15.22 3.06 2.68
CA ASN A 55 -16.67 3.30 2.52
C ASN A 55 -17.09 3.65 1.09
N ASN A 56 -16.18 4.21 0.30
CA ASN A 56 -16.39 4.46 -1.14
C ASN A 56 -16.27 3.19 -2.01
N GLY A 57 -16.11 2.02 -1.40
CA GLY A 57 -15.94 0.75 -2.08
C GLY A 57 -14.55 0.56 -2.67
N ARG A 58 -13.56 1.38 -2.29
CA ARG A 58 -12.17 1.21 -2.72
C ARG A 58 -11.49 0.10 -1.93
N HIS A 59 -10.89 -0.82 -2.65
CA HIS A 59 -10.06 -1.90 -2.13
C HIS A 59 -8.60 -1.46 -2.03
N PHE A 60 -7.96 -1.80 -0.92
CA PHE A 60 -6.54 -1.62 -0.69
C PHE A 60 -5.98 -2.89 -0.06
N THR A 61 -5.12 -3.59 -0.78
CA THR A 61 -4.41 -4.76 -0.22
C THR A 61 -3.05 -4.32 0.27
N LEU A 62 -2.73 -4.61 1.51
CA LEU A 62 -1.41 -4.45 2.09
C LEU A 62 -0.82 -5.83 2.38
N GLY A 63 0.50 -5.95 2.33
CA GLY A 63 1.13 -7.20 2.75
C GLY A 63 2.59 -7.05 3.10
N LEU A 64 3.04 -8.00 3.92
CA LEU A 64 4.44 -8.21 4.25
C LEU A 64 4.90 -9.49 3.56
N ARG A 65 5.94 -9.38 2.73
CA ARG A 65 6.55 -10.51 2.03
C ARG A 65 7.87 -10.91 2.68
N GLY A 66 8.02 -12.18 3.00
CA GLY A 66 9.20 -12.74 3.67
C GLY A 66 8.83 -13.34 5.02
N ASP A 67 9.84 -13.83 5.75
CA ASP A 67 9.62 -14.54 7.00
C ASP A 67 9.28 -13.61 8.17
N ILE A 68 7.99 -13.34 8.36
CA ILE A 68 7.50 -12.46 9.44
C ILE A 68 7.79 -13.05 10.83
N GLU A 69 7.96 -14.37 10.95
CA GLU A 69 8.14 -15.01 12.25
C GLU A 69 9.59 -14.99 12.71
N ASN A 70 10.53 -15.26 11.81
CA ASN A 70 11.93 -15.40 12.15
C ASN A 70 12.78 -14.17 11.80
N GLU A 71 12.46 -13.47 10.71
CA GLU A 71 13.24 -12.34 10.20
C GLU A 71 12.32 -11.15 9.90
N PRO A 72 11.53 -10.66 10.90
CA PRO A 72 10.53 -9.64 10.68
C PRO A 72 11.13 -8.38 10.09
N GLU A 73 12.37 -8.00 10.45
CA GLU A 73 13.09 -6.82 9.95
C GLU A 73 13.43 -6.86 8.45
N GLU A 74 13.56 -8.05 7.87
CA GLU A 74 13.90 -8.24 6.45
C GLU A 74 12.67 -8.33 5.54
N THR A 75 11.46 -8.45 6.10
CA THR A 75 10.27 -8.66 5.27
C THR A 75 9.87 -7.39 4.51
N ALA A 76 9.62 -7.49 3.21
CA ALA A 76 9.31 -6.34 2.38
C ALA A 76 7.82 -5.97 2.48
N LEU A 77 7.53 -4.73 2.86
CA LEU A 77 6.19 -4.16 2.76
C LEU A 77 5.82 -3.97 1.29
N PHE A 78 4.59 -4.32 0.94
CA PHE A 78 3.98 -3.95 -0.33
C PHE A 78 2.52 -3.57 -0.14
N PHE A 79 1.98 -2.82 -1.09
CA PHE A 79 0.55 -2.59 -1.17
C PHE A 79 0.04 -2.44 -2.60
N ILE A 80 -1.27 -2.61 -2.75
CA ILE A 80 -2.04 -2.54 -3.98
C ILE A 80 -3.24 -1.62 -3.69
N SER A 81 -3.23 -0.42 -4.27
CA SER A 81 -4.22 0.63 -3.99
C SER A 81 -5.48 0.59 -4.87
N ASN A 82 -5.41 -0.14 -5.98
CA ASN A 82 -6.51 -0.30 -6.92
C ASN A 82 -6.36 -1.61 -7.70
N PRO A 83 -6.74 -2.76 -7.10
CA PRO A 83 -6.55 -4.06 -7.73
C PRO A 83 -7.30 -4.22 -9.07
N ASP A 84 -8.36 -3.45 -9.28
CA ASP A 84 -9.22 -3.55 -10.47
C ASP A 84 -8.67 -2.84 -11.71
N LEU A 85 -7.85 -1.80 -11.55
CA LEU A 85 -7.42 -0.97 -12.69
C LEU A 85 -6.28 -1.63 -13.47
N VAL A 86 -5.27 -2.18 -12.78
CA VAL A 86 -4.15 -3.05 -13.23
C VAL A 86 -3.48 -3.55 -11.94
N PRO A 87 -3.03 -4.82 -11.79
CA PRO A 87 -2.36 -5.29 -10.58
C PRO A 87 -0.93 -4.74 -10.48
N TYR A 88 -0.81 -3.46 -10.13
CA TYR A 88 0.45 -2.82 -9.81
C TYR A 88 0.74 -3.01 -8.32
N VAL A 89 1.84 -3.69 -8.01
CA VAL A 89 2.32 -3.88 -6.64
C VAL A 89 3.35 -2.79 -6.36
N TYR A 90 3.06 -1.93 -5.40
CA TYR A 90 4.00 -0.92 -4.95
C TYR A 90 4.81 -1.43 -3.76
N TRP A 91 6.12 -1.23 -3.82
CA TRP A 91 7.09 -1.62 -2.79
C TRP A 91 7.68 -0.36 -2.18
N PRO A 92 7.11 0.17 -1.08
CA PRO A 92 7.71 1.29 -0.39
C PRO A 92 9.14 0.95 0.04
N GLY A 93 10.04 1.93 -0.06
CA GLY A 93 11.37 1.78 0.50
C GLY A 93 11.32 1.70 2.02
N LEU A 94 12.28 0.99 2.62
CA LEU A 94 12.42 0.90 4.07
C LEU A 94 12.59 2.31 4.68
N ARG A 95 11.81 2.60 5.72
CA ARG A 95 11.68 3.90 6.43
C ARG A 95 11.28 5.07 5.53
N SER A 96 10.64 4.78 4.38
CA SER A 96 10.15 5.82 3.47
C SER A 96 8.93 6.55 4.03
N ASN A 97 8.64 7.74 3.50
CA ASN A 97 7.41 8.46 3.87
C ASN A 97 6.14 7.66 3.54
N ASP A 98 6.17 6.81 2.52
CA ASP A 98 5.01 5.97 2.18
C ASP A 98 4.82 4.84 3.18
N GLU A 99 5.90 4.24 3.68
CA GLU A 99 5.81 3.27 4.79
C GLU A 99 5.24 3.93 6.05
N LYS A 100 5.68 5.17 6.37
CA LYS A 100 5.13 5.93 7.50
C LYS A 100 3.64 6.21 7.36
N ARG A 101 3.18 6.57 6.17
CA ARG A 101 1.74 6.76 5.89
C ARG A 101 0.94 5.48 6.05
N VAL A 102 1.50 4.34 5.64
CA VAL A 102 0.87 3.02 5.86
C VAL A 102 0.83 2.71 7.36
N LEU A 103 1.89 3.03 8.11
CA LEU A 103 1.93 2.86 9.56
C LEU A 103 0.85 3.71 10.25
N GLU A 104 0.72 4.99 9.89
CA GLU A 104 -0.31 5.90 10.42
C GLU A 104 -1.72 5.36 10.14
N LEU A 105 -1.98 4.88 8.92
CA LEU A 105 -3.25 4.26 8.55
C LEU A 105 -3.56 3.01 9.41
N LEU A 106 -2.55 2.17 9.67
CA LEU A 106 -2.71 0.98 10.50
C LEU A 106 -2.89 1.33 11.98
N GLU A 107 -2.22 2.36 12.46
CA GLU A 107 -2.40 2.89 13.82
C GLU A 107 -3.86 3.33 14.05
N ASP A 108 -4.40 4.14 13.13
CA ASP A 108 -5.80 4.57 13.17
C ASP A 108 -6.78 3.39 13.18
N LEU A 109 -6.46 2.30 12.47
CA LEU A 109 -7.28 1.09 12.41
C LEU A 109 -7.24 0.27 13.70
N VAL A 110 -6.04 0.12 14.28
CA VAL A 110 -5.84 -0.59 15.56
C VAL A 110 -6.51 0.19 16.70
N GLU A 111 -6.41 1.52 16.72
CA GLU A 111 -7.05 2.36 17.73
C GLU A 111 -8.59 2.32 17.67
N LYS A 112 -9.16 2.13 16.47
CA LYS A 112 -10.62 2.10 16.24
C LYS A 112 -11.30 0.75 16.50
N GLU A 113 -10.62 -0.18 17.18
CA GLU A 113 -11.12 -1.52 17.54
C GLU A 113 -11.49 -2.43 16.34
N VAL A 114 -10.76 -2.36 15.23
CA VAL A 114 -10.78 -3.46 14.26
C VAL A 114 -9.89 -4.57 14.84
N GLN A 115 -10.48 -5.45 15.68
CA GLN A 115 -9.83 -6.64 16.26
C GLN A 115 -9.51 -7.68 15.17
N ASP A 116 -8.63 -7.33 14.25
CA ASP A 116 -8.00 -8.28 13.36
C ASP A 116 -6.55 -8.48 13.83
N GLY A 117 -6.28 -9.66 14.38
CA GLY A 117 -4.95 -10.02 14.89
C GLY A 117 -3.87 -9.90 13.82
N GLU A 118 -4.24 -10.00 12.55
CA GLU A 118 -3.35 -9.91 11.40
C GLU A 118 -2.98 -8.46 11.09
N ILE A 119 -3.91 -7.50 11.23
CA ILE A 119 -3.61 -6.06 11.14
C ILE A 119 -2.66 -5.65 12.25
N SER A 120 -2.95 -6.08 13.48
CA SER A 120 -2.08 -5.82 14.64
C SER A 120 -0.68 -6.37 14.40
N ARG A 121 -0.57 -7.56 13.80
CA ARG A 121 0.72 -8.18 13.48
C ARG A 121 1.52 -7.38 12.44
N ILE A 122 0.87 -6.88 11.38
CA ILE A 122 1.58 -6.02 10.41
C ILE A 122 1.99 -4.69 11.06
N TYR A 123 1.11 -4.08 11.84
CA TYR A 123 1.41 -2.85 12.58
C TYR A 123 2.63 -3.02 13.49
N GLU A 124 2.70 -4.08 14.30
CA GLU A 124 3.84 -4.34 15.18
C GLU A 124 5.16 -4.49 14.41
N VAL A 125 5.15 -5.23 13.29
CA VAL A 125 6.34 -5.41 12.46
C VAL A 125 6.83 -4.08 11.89
N LEU A 126 5.92 -3.23 11.40
CA LEU A 126 6.28 -1.93 10.84
C LEU A 126 6.71 -0.93 11.93
N LYS A 127 6.08 -0.98 13.10
CA LYS A 127 6.43 -0.17 14.26
C LYS A 127 7.82 -0.48 14.80
N ASN A 128 8.19 -1.76 14.87
CA ASN A 128 9.49 -2.18 15.42
C ASN A 128 10.69 -1.82 14.51
N ARG A 129 10.46 -1.52 13.23
CA ARG A 129 11.50 -1.18 12.25
C ARG A 129 11.79 0.31 12.10
N ASN A 130 10.84 1.16 12.50
CA ASN A 130 10.94 2.61 12.44
C ASN A 130 11.44 3.19 13.77
#